data_AF-A0A6I6ND56-F1
#
_entry.id   AF-A0A6I6ND56-F1
#
_cell.length_a   1.000
_cell.length_b   1.000
_cell.length_c   1.000
_cell.angle_alpha   90.00
_cell.angle_beta   90.00
_cell.angle_gamma   90.00
#
_symmetry.space_group_name_H-M   'P 1'
#
loop_
_entity.id
_entity.type
_entity.pdbx_description
1 polymer ?
#
loop_
_entity_poly.entity_id
_entity_poly.type
_entity_poly.pdbx_seq_one_letter_code
_entity_poly.pdbx_strand_id
1 'polypeptide(L)'
;MGAANLGPQDQAAVLRWVQNNIASFGGDPRAVTVGGQSAGAYSALSLALDPETSGSITRVLLQSGPFGLNPQDPHQAAENADAYLRLLDIPVGADAAKALRALPAEQLLDAYGRLSVQLAAPGNAAPPMYPVLGAPGMPRTRQQALSDGALEGKTLLIGTTRDEATAFFAFDPRIQNLTTETALDVLTAQVGRHTALDVYQQHAARLPQATPAQIFISVQTDGLFRDGSLEIADHHAAGGNTTYVYQFDYAPAEDPYALGATHCAELPFLFNTFDAYPGSPVLAGAGDAQRTLGLEFATAVAEFVTTGTTSNWLPYATAARIRHFG
;
A
#
# COMPACT_ATOMS: atom_id res chain seq x y z
N MET A 1 5.73 18.74 -14.29
CA MET A 1 5.62 17.25 -14.33
C MET A 1 4.77 16.79 -13.17
N GLY A 2 4.24 15.56 -13.17
CA GLY A 2 3.47 15.00 -12.04
C GLY A 2 1.95 15.22 -12.13
N ALA A 3 1.48 16.44 -12.41
CA ALA A 3 0.05 16.80 -12.41
C ALA A 3 -0.84 16.07 -13.44
N ALA A 4 -0.26 15.28 -14.36
CA ALA A 4 -1.03 14.49 -15.32
C ALA A 4 -1.33 13.07 -14.82
N ASN A 5 -0.72 12.62 -13.70
CA ASN A 5 -0.90 11.28 -13.16
C ASN A 5 -0.83 10.18 -14.23
N LEU A 6 0.25 10.20 -15.05
CA LEU A 6 0.35 9.31 -16.21
C LEU A 6 0.29 7.82 -15.82
N GLY A 7 0.89 7.42 -14.69
CA GLY A 7 0.79 6.04 -14.18
C GLY A 7 -0.66 5.60 -13.94
N PRO A 8 -1.46 6.32 -13.12
CA PRO A 8 -2.89 6.06 -13.00
C PRO A 8 -3.66 6.09 -14.33
N GLN A 9 -3.32 6.99 -15.25
CA GLN A 9 -3.96 7.05 -16.58
C GLN A 9 -3.67 5.81 -17.44
N ASP A 10 -2.45 5.29 -17.37
CA ASP A 10 -2.06 4.04 -18.04
C ASP A 10 -2.86 2.86 -17.47
N GLN A 11 -3.00 2.78 -16.14
CA GLN A 11 -3.81 1.75 -15.49
C GLN A 11 -5.30 1.86 -15.87
N ALA A 12 -5.85 3.08 -15.95
CA ALA A 12 -7.21 3.32 -16.43
C ALA A 12 -7.37 2.89 -17.90
N ALA A 13 -6.34 3.09 -18.74
CA ALA A 13 -6.33 2.63 -20.12
C ALA A 13 -6.33 1.10 -20.21
N VAL A 14 -5.56 0.41 -19.36
CA VAL A 14 -5.58 -1.05 -19.26
C VAL A 14 -6.96 -1.56 -18.84
N LEU A 15 -7.60 -0.92 -17.85
CA LEU A 15 -8.95 -1.30 -17.43
C LEU A 15 -9.97 -1.15 -18.58
N ARG A 16 -9.91 -0.05 -19.34
CA ARG A 16 -10.74 0.13 -20.55
C ARG A 16 -10.46 -0.94 -21.59
N TRP A 17 -9.19 -1.33 -21.77
CA TRP A 17 -8.84 -2.41 -22.68
C TRP A 17 -9.44 -3.75 -22.21
N VAL A 18 -9.34 -4.08 -20.92
CA VAL A 18 -9.95 -5.29 -20.33
C VAL A 18 -11.46 -5.30 -20.60
N GLN A 19 -12.16 -4.21 -20.28
CA GLN A 19 -13.59 -4.06 -20.53
C GLN A 19 -13.97 -4.36 -21.99
N ASN A 20 -13.19 -3.86 -22.94
CA ASN A 20 -13.48 -4.01 -24.36
C ASN A 20 -13.06 -5.36 -24.96
N ASN A 21 -12.14 -6.10 -24.32
CA ASN A 21 -11.48 -7.24 -24.97
C ASN A 21 -11.57 -8.55 -24.20
N ILE A 22 -11.77 -8.54 -22.88
CA ILE A 22 -11.59 -9.73 -22.04
C ILE A 22 -12.57 -10.87 -22.36
N ALA A 23 -13.73 -10.55 -22.95
CA ALA A 23 -14.68 -11.53 -23.46
C ALA A 23 -14.07 -12.47 -24.50
N SER A 24 -13.13 -11.98 -25.32
CA SER A 24 -12.42 -12.80 -26.33
C SER A 24 -11.45 -13.80 -25.71
N PHE A 25 -11.09 -13.60 -24.44
CA PHE A 25 -10.23 -14.47 -23.66
C PHE A 25 -11.03 -15.35 -22.67
N GLY A 26 -12.36 -15.32 -22.74
CA GLY A 26 -13.26 -16.07 -21.87
C GLY A 26 -13.58 -15.44 -20.52
N GLY A 27 -13.18 -14.18 -20.28
CA GLY A 27 -13.58 -13.44 -19.07
C GLY A 27 -14.90 -12.69 -19.23
N ASP A 28 -15.57 -12.35 -18.12
CA ASP A 28 -16.78 -11.50 -18.14
C ASP A 28 -16.40 -10.04 -17.85
N PRO A 29 -16.56 -9.09 -18.80
CA PRO A 29 -16.25 -7.68 -18.57
C PRO A 29 -17.14 -7.04 -17.50
N ARG A 30 -18.28 -7.64 -17.15
CA ARG A 30 -19.19 -7.13 -16.11
C ARG A 30 -18.83 -7.59 -14.71
N ALA A 31 -17.81 -8.44 -14.56
CA ALA A 31 -17.40 -9.05 -13.31
C ALA A 31 -15.91 -8.81 -13.03
N VAL A 32 -15.44 -7.58 -13.21
CA VAL A 32 -14.02 -7.22 -13.06
C VAL A 32 -13.68 -6.94 -11.61
N THR A 33 -12.64 -7.63 -11.13
CA THR A 33 -11.98 -7.37 -9.86
C THR A 33 -10.70 -6.60 -10.14
N VAL A 34 -10.57 -5.40 -9.57
CA VAL A 34 -9.28 -4.68 -9.55
C VAL A 34 -8.59 -4.96 -8.23
N GLY A 35 -7.29 -5.24 -8.27
CA GLY A 35 -6.56 -5.49 -7.05
C GLY A 35 -5.06 -5.34 -7.22
N GLY A 36 -4.39 -5.23 -6.08
CA GLY A 36 -2.95 -5.15 -6.04
C GLY A 36 -2.43 -5.11 -4.61
N GLN A 37 -1.11 -5.08 -4.51
CA GLN A 37 -0.38 -5.02 -3.26
C GLN A 37 0.39 -3.70 -3.15
N SER A 38 0.46 -3.11 -1.96
CA SER A 38 1.20 -1.86 -1.69
C SER A 38 0.78 -0.71 -2.60
N ALA A 39 1.70 -0.12 -3.36
CA ALA A 39 1.40 0.87 -4.39
C ALA A 39 0.36 0.37 -5.43
N GLY A 40 0.28 -0.95 -5.66
CA GLY A 40 -0.77 -1.59 -6.45
C GLY A 40 -2.13 -1.57 -5.76
N ALA A 41 -2.21 -1.77 -4.44
CA ALA A 41 -3.46 -1.59 -3.68
C ALA A 41 -3.89 -0.12 -3.68
N TYR A 42 -2.94 0.79 -3.52
CA TYR A 42 -3.18 2.23 -3.63
C TYR A 42 -3.77 2.61 -5.01
N SER A 43 -3.18 2.04 -6.07
CA SER A 43 -3.64 2.20 -7.45
C SER A 43 -5.04 1.60 -7.66
N ALA A 44 -5.28 0.38 -7.17
CA ALA A 44 -6.56 -0.31 -7.27
C ALA A 44 -7.68 0.48 -6.58
N LEU A 45 -7.42 1.02 -5.38
CA LEU A 45 -8.36 1.91 -4.70
C LEU A 45 -8.58 3.19 -5.52
N SER A 46 -7.53 3.80 -6.06
CA SER A 46 -7.66 5.01 -6.89
C SER A 46 -8.58 4.78 -8.09
N LEU A 47 -8.42 3.67 -8.81
CA LEU A 47 -9.31 3.28 -9.91
C LEU A 47 -10.75 3.01 -9.46
N ALA A 48 -10.94 2.44 -8.26
CA ALA A 48 -12.27 2.18 -7.72
C ALA A 48 -12.97 3.48 -7.26
N LEU A 49 -12.21 4.51 -6.88
CA LEU A 49 -12.72 5.81 -6.43
C LEU A 49 -12.88 6.84 -7.55
N ASP A 50 -12.15 6.69 -8.66
CA ASP A 50 -12.21 7.57 -9.83
C ASP A 50 -13.55 7.38 -10.58
N PRO A 51 -14.36 8.44 -10.75
CA PRO A 51 -15.62 8.38 -11.50
C PRO A 51 -15.49 7.80 -12.92
N GLU A 52 -14.37 7.99 -13.59
CA GLU A 52 -14.15 7.52 -14.97
C GLU A 52 -13.96 6.00 -15.06
N THR A 53 -13.50 5.36 -13.99
CA THR A 53 -13.18 3.92 -13.98
C THR A 53 -14.06 3.11 -13.03
N SER A 54 -14.64 3.73 -12.01
CA SER A 54 -15.41 3.05 -10.96
C SER A 54 -16.56 2.23 -11.54
N GLY A 55 -17.24 2.71 -12.57
CA GLY A 55 -18.34 1.98 -13.23
C GLY A 55 -17.93 0.65 -13.88
N SER A 56 -16.63 0.43 -14.13
CA SER A 56 -16.07 -0.78 -14.72
C SER A 56 -15.57 -1.80 -13.68
N ILE A 57 -15.75 -1.53 -12.39
CA ILE A 57 -15.19 -2.32 -11.29
C ILE A 57 -16.31 -2.83 -10.39
N THR A 58 -16.37 -4.15 -10.22
CA THR A 58 -17.37 -4.82 -9.38
C THR A 58 -16.78 -5.18 -8.01
N ARG A 59 -15.48 -5.46 -7.95
CA ARG A 59 -14.80 -5.94 -6.73
C ARG A 59 -13.44 -5.28 -6.58
N VAL A 60 -13.03 -5.07 -5.34
CA VAL A 60 -11.76 -4.42 -5.00
C VAL A 60 -10.97 -5.31 -4.03
N LEU A 61 -9.73 -5.64 -4.39
CA LEU A 61 -8.78 -6.40 -3.58
C LEU A 61 -7.60 -5.50 -3.18
N LEU A 62 -7.48 -5.16 -1.90
CA LEU A 62 -6.48 -4.23 -1.38
C LEU A 62 -5.54 -4.93 -0.40
N GLN A 63 -4.33 -5.25 -0.84
CA GLN A 63 -3.34 -5.92 -0.01
C GLN A 63 -2.26 -4.93 0.45
N SER A 64 -2.12 -4.72 1.76
CA SER A 64 -1.07 -3.89 2.34
C SER A 64 -0.98 -2.49 1.73
N GLY A 65 -2.12 -1.86 1.45
CA GLY A 65 -2.14 -0.51 0.88
C GLY A 65 -1.62 0.51 1.89
N PRO A 66 -0.68 1.42 1.49
CA PRO A 66 -0.13 2.44 2.38
C PRO A 66 -1.13 3.59 2.57
N PHE A 67 -2.30 3.29 3.13
CA PHE A 67 -3.42 4.22 3.27
C PHE A 67 -3.23 5.27 4.36
N GLY A 68 -2.14 5.24 5.12
CA GLY A 68 -1.66 6.39 5.90
C GLY A 68 -1.01 7.48 5.03
N LEU A 69 -0.59 7.14 3.81
CA LEU A 69 -0.03 8.10 2.86
C LEU A 69 -1.15 8.74 2.04
N ASN A 70 -1.40 10.02 2.26
CA ASN A 70 -2.31 10.79 1.41
C ASN A 70 -1.72 10.99 0.00
N PRO A 71 -2.56 11.21 -1.04
CA PRO A 71 -2.05 11.61 -2.35
C PRO A 71 -1.16 12.85 -2.25
N GLN A 72 -0.20 12.96 -3.18
CA GLN A 72 0.78 14.02 -3.13
C GLN A 72 0.10 15.38 -3.26
N ASP A 73 0.45 16.29 -2.36
CA ASP A 73 0.01 17.67 -2.47
C ASP A 73 0.54 18.30 -3.78
N PRO A 74 -0.28 19.04 -4.54
CA PRO A 74 0.14 19.62 -5.82
C PRO A 74 1.33 20.59 -5.72
N HIS A 75 1.44 21.34 -4.64
CA HIS A 75 2.57 22.23 -4.41
C HIS A 75 3.84 21.42 -4.15
N GLN A 76 3.76 20.42 -3.27
CA GLN A 76 4.90 19.53 -3.00
C GLN A 76 5.33 18.77 -4.28
N ALA A 77 4.38 18.33 -5.10
CA ALA A 77 4.66 17.67 -6.37
C ALA A 77 5.40 18.61 -7.35
N ALA A 78 5.01 19.90 -7.39
CA ALA A 78 5.69 20.91 -8.19
C ALA A 78 7.12 21.17 -7.69
N GLU A 79 7.32 21.30 -6.38
CA GLU A 79 8.65 21.47 -5.79
C GLU A 79 9.58 20.29 -6.08
N ASN A 80 9.06 19.06 -5.96
CA ASN A 80 9.81 17.85 -6.28
C ASN A 80 10.13 17.75 -7.77
N ALA A 81 9.20 18.16 -8.65
CA ALA A 81 9.44 18.23 -10.08
C ALA A 81 10.53 19.27 -10.43
N ASP A 82 10.52 20.43 -9.79
CA ASP A 82 11.56 21.45 -10.00
C ASP A 82 12.92 21.01 -9.48
N ALA A 83 12.97 20.34 -8.32
CA ALA A 83 14.20 19.73 -7.81
C ALA A 83 14.75 18.67 -8.76
N TYR A 84 13.89 17.82 -9.30
CA TYR A 84 14.26 16.82 -10.30
C TYR A 84 14.81 17.44 -11.58
N LEU A 85 14.18 18.49 -12.10
CA LEU A 85 14.68 19.21 -13.28
C LEU A 85 16.04 19.86 -13.04
N ARG A 86 16.28 20.42 -11.84
CA ARG A 86 17.60 20.95 -11.45
C ARG A 86 18.67 19.86 -11.40
N LEU A 87 18.34 18.66 -10.92
CA LEU A 87 19.29 17.53 -10.88
C LEU A 87 19.72 17.05 -12.28
N LEU A 88 18.89 17.34 -13.30
CA LEU A 88 19.11 17.05 -14.71
C LEU A 88 19.68 18.25 -15.49
N ASP A 89 20.03 19.34 -14.81
CA ASP A 89 20.52 20.58 -15.42
C ASP A 89 19.56 21.18 -16.47
N ILE A 90 18.26 20.94 -16.33
CA ILE A 90 17.22 21.51 -17.20
C ILE A 90 16.86 22.92 -16.70
N PRO A 91 17.10 23.99 -17.48
CA PRO A 91 16.86 25.36 -17.03
C PRO A 91 15.38 25.69 -16.82
N VAL A 92 15.10 26.59 -15.87
CA VAL A 92 13.77 27.18 -15.70
C VAL A 92 13.36 27.90 -17.00
N GLY A 93 12.13 27.67 -17.46
CA GLY A 93 11.60 28.22 -18.70
C GLY A 93 11.95 27.42 -19.96
N ALA A 94 12.77 26.37 -19.87
CA ALA A 94 12.92 25.42 -20.96
C ALA A 94 11.63 24.60 -21.18
N ASP A 95 11.47 24.07 -22.39
CA ASP A 95 10.48 23.01 -22.64
C ASP A 95 10.94 21.73 -21.96
N ALA A 96 10.58 21.59 -20.69
CA ALA A 96 10.95 20.45 -19.85
C ALA A 96 10.53 19.12 -20.51
N ALA A 97 9.34 19.06 -21.11
CA ALA A 97 8.85 17.82 -21.73
C ALA A 97 9.70 17.40 -22.93
N LYS A 98 10.15 18.34 -23.75
CA LYS A 98 11.09 18.05 -24.85
C LYS A 98 12.46 17.66 -24.32
N ALA A 99 12.99 18.39 -23.34
CA ALA A 99 14.29 18.12 -22.75
C ALA A 99 14.34 16.71 -22.15
N LEU A 100 13.36 16.34 -21.33
CA LEU A 100 13.29 15.02 -20.68
C LEU A 100 13.22 13.87 -21.68
N ARG A 101 12.44 14.00 -22.75
CA ARG A 101 12.33 12.97 -23.80
C ARG A 101 13.63 12.78 -24.59
N ALA A 102 14.52 13.77 -24.59
CA ALA A 102 15.81 13.69 -25.25
C ALA A 102 16.89 13.05 -24.37
N LEU A 103 16.65 12.90 -23.07
CA LEU A 103 17.61 12.30 -22.14
C LEU A 103 17.53 10.77 -22.15
N PRO A 104 18.67 10.06 -21.97
CA PRO A 104 18.67 8.63 -21.71
C PRO A 104 17.94 8.27 -20.42
N ALA A 105 17.29 7.11 -20.39
CA ALA A 105 16.55 6.64 -19.23
C ALA A 105 17.44 6.51 -17.98
N GLU A 106 18.71 6.15 -18.16
CA GLU A 106 19.68 6.01 -17.07
C GLU A 106 19.93 7.34 -16.35
N GLN A 107 19.96 8.46 -17.08
CA GLN A 107 20.11 9.79 -16.47
C GLN A 107 18.87 10.18 -15.68
N LEU A 108 17.69 9.83 -16.20
CA LEU A 108 16.42 10.06 -15.50
C LEU A 108 16.36 9.26 -14.19
N LEU A 109 16.81 8.00 -14.20
CA LEU A 109 16.86 7.13 -13.03
C LEU A 109 17.92 7.58 -12.01
N ASP A 110 19.10 7.99 -12.46
CA ASP A 110 20.15 8.55 -11.58
C ASP A 110 19.65 9.80 -10.84
N ALA A 111 19.06 10.76 -11.58
CA ALA A 111 18.49 11.95 -10.98
C ALA A 111 17.36 11.61 -9.99
N TYR A 112 16.58 10.55 -10.24
CA TYR A 112 15.50 10.13 -9.34
C TYR A 112 16.06 9.51 -8.06
N GLY A 113 17.15 8.73 -8.16
CA GLY A 113 17.89 8.22 -7.01
C GLY A 113 18.47 9.35 -6.16
N ARG A 114 19.08 10.36 -6.79
CA ARG A 114 19.59 11.57 -6.11
C ARG A 114 18.47 12.36 -5.41
N LEU A 115 17.32 12.52 -6.06
CA LEU A 115 16.15 13.14 -5.46
C LEU A 115 15.64 12.35 -4.25
N SER A 116 15.59 11.03 -4.35
CA SER A 116 15.20 10.15 -3.25
C SER A 116 16.10 10.35 -2.03
N VAL A 117 17.42 10.46 -2.24
CA VAL A 117 18.37 10.76 -1.16
C VAL A 117 18.16 12.15 -0.57
N GLN A 118 17.92 13.17 -1.41
CA GLN A 118 17.67 14.55 -0.95
C GLN A 118 16.41 14.68 -0.08
N LEU A 119 15.38 13.90 -0.38
CA LEU A 119 14.09 13.92 0.33
C LEU A 119 14.00 12.90 1.47
N ALA A 120 15.03 12.07 1.66
CA ALA A 120 15.02 11.02 2.67
C ALA A 120 15.00 11.63 4.07
N ALA A 121 14.00 11.26 4.87
CA ALA A 121 13.88 11.64 6.27
C ALA A 121 13.58 10.40 7.12
N PRO A 122 14.00 10.36 8.40
CA PRO A 122 13.65 9.26 9.30
C PRO A 122 12.13 9.05 9.35
N GLY A 123 11.70 7.80 9.15
CA GLY A 123 10.28 7.42 9.17
C GLY A 123 9.49 7.79 7.92
N ASN A 124 10.08 8.47 6.93
CA ASN A 124 9.43 8.77 5.66
C ASN A 124 9.65 7.61 4.66
N ALA A 125 8.57 6.91 4.31
CA ALA A 125 8.56 5.85 3.31
C ALA A 125 7.94 6.30 1.96
N ALA A 126 7.53 7.56 1.82
CA ALA A 126 6.90 8.05 0.61
C ALA A 126 7.93 8.17 -0.54
N PRO A 127 7.60 7.70 -1.76
CA PRO A 127 8.45 7.95 -2.92
C PRO A 127 8.45 9.45 -3.27
N PRO A 128 9.52 9.98 -3.90
CA PRO A 128 9.57 11.39 -4.33
C PRO A 128 8.43 11.84 -5.24
N MET A 129 7.93 10.94 -6.08
CA MET A 129 6.88 11.22 -7.05
C MET A 129 5.84 10.09 -7.02
N TYR A 130 4.59 10.44 -6.80
CA TYR A 130 3.44 9.52 -6.72
C TYR A 130 2.15 10.28 -7.08
N PRO A 131 0.97 9.63 -7.15
CA PRO A 131 -0.24 10.29 -7.62
C PRO A 131 -0.55 11.59 -6.89
N VAL A 132 -0.80 12.64 -7.66
CA VAL A 132 -1.07 14.00 -7.18
C VAL A 132 -2.57 14.21 -6.98
N LEU A 133 -2.96 14.84 -5.86
CA LEU A 133 -4.34 15.21 -5.58
C LEU A 133 -4.87 16.24 -6.60
N GLY A 134 -6.12 16.13 -7.00
CA GLY A 134 -6.77 17.06 -7.92
C GLY A 134 -6.36 16.89 -9.39
N ALA A 135 -5.54 15.88 -9.70
CA ALA A 135 -5.17 15.48 -11.04
C ALA A 135 -6.00 14.28 -11.53
N PRO A 136 -6.03 13.99 -12.85
CA PRO A 136 -6.75 12.83 -13.39
C PRO A 136 -6.44 11.52 -12.65
N GLY A 137 -7.43 10.67 -12.41
CA GLY A 137 -7.27 9.45 -11.58
C GLY A 137 -7.29 9.68 -10.06
N MET A 138 -7.12 10.94 -9.59
CA MET A 138 -7.21 11.30 -8.17
C MET A 138 -7.85 12.70 -8.00
N PRO A 139 -9.06 12.92 -8.52
CA PRO A 139 -9.65 14.27 -8.59
C PRO A 139 -10.07 14.85 -7.24
N ARG A 140 -10.20 14.01 -6.21
CA ARG A 140 -10.66 14.36 -4.85
C ARG A 140 -9.98 13.48 -3.81
N THR A 141 -10.11 13.82 -2.53
CA THR A 141 -9.51 13.01 -1.47
C THR A 141 -10.22 11.67 -1.34
N ARG A 142 -9.52 10.68 -0.77
CA ARG A 142 -10.11 9.37 -0.48
C ARG A 142 -11.34 9.50 0.42
N GLN A 143 -11.25 10.33 1.46
CA GLN A 143 -12.36 10.60 2.36
C GLN A 143 -13.59 11.15 1.61
N GLN A 144 -13.40 12.15 0.74
CA GLN A 144 -14.49 12.69 -0.08
C GLN A 144 -15.10 11.62 -0.99
N ALA A 145 -14.28 10.86 -1.70
CA ALA A 145 -14.77 9.81 -2.60
C ALA A 145 -15.55 8.72 -1.85
N LEU A 146 -15.10 8.32 -0.66
CA LEU A 146 -15.81 7.37 0.20
C LEU A 146 -17.15 7.94 0.68
N SER A 147 -17.17 9.19 1.16
CA SER A 147 -18.42 9.87 1.55
C SER A 147 -19.40 10.05 0.40
N ASP A 148 -18.91 10.22 -0.82
CA ASP A 148 -19.71 10.32 -2.04
C ASP A 148 -20.19 8.95 -2.57
N GLY A 149 -19.93 7.87 -1.82
CA GLY A 149 -20.42 6.52 -2.14
C GLY A 149 -19.65 5.82 -3.26
N ALA A 150 -18.42 6.20 -3.56
CA ALA A 150 -17.67 5.66 -4.73
C ALA A 150 -17.40 4.14 -4.66
N LEU A 151 -17.52 3.52 -3.48
CA LEU A 151 -17.43 2.07 -3.29
C LEU A 151 -18.79 1.37 -3.10
N GLU A 152 -19.91 2.10 -3.12
CA GLU A 152 -21.23 1.51 -2.94
C GLU A 152 -21.54 0.45 -4.00
N GLY A 153 -22.10 -0.67 -3.56
CA GLY A 153 -22.46 -1.80 -4.42
C GLY A 153 -21.26 -2.63 -4.90
N LYS A 154 -20.03 -2.31 -4.47
CA LYS A 154 -18.84 -3.14 -4.71
C LYS A 154 -18.60 -4.09 -3.54
N THR A 155 -17.93 -5.21 -3.79
CA THR A 155 -17.41 -6.06 -2.72
C THR A 155 -15.95 -5.74 -2.46
N LEU A 156 -15.54 -5.70 -1.20
CA LEU A 156 -14.19 -5.33 -0.79
C LEU A 156 -13.52 -6.48 -0.02
N LEU A 157 -12.31 -6.85 -0.43
CA LEU A 157 -11.37 -7.62 0.39
C LEU A 157 -10.15 -6.75 0.62
N ILE A 158 -9.86 -6.45 1.88
CA ILE A 158 -8.76 -5.59 2.29
C ILE A 158 -7.97 -6.25 3.42
N GLY A 159 -6.67 -6.04 3.48
CA GLY A 159 -5.90 -6.53 4.62
C GLY A 159 -4.47 -6.07 4.61
N THR A 160 -3.77 -6.42 5.68
CA THR A 160 -2.37 -6.07 5.92
C THR A 160 -1.62 -7.30 6.38
N THR A 161 -0.30 -7.27 6.31
CA THR A 161 0.54 -8.16 7.10
C THR A 161 0.63 -7.64 8.54
N ARG A 162 1.08 -8.46 9.49
CA ARG A 162 1.16 -8.04 10.90
C ARG A 162 2.25 -7.00 11.13
N ASP A 163 3.38 -7.12 10.42
CA ASP A 163 4.62 -6.41 10.71
C ASP A 163 5.08 -5.55 9.51
N GLU A 164 4.14 -4.90 8.82
CA GLU A 164 4.34 -4.15 7.55
C GLU A 164 5.62 -3.31 7.51
N ALA A 165 5.81 -2.42 8.50
CA ALA A 165 6.85 -1.41 8.45
C ALA A 165 8.27 -1.96 8.69
N THR A 166 8.43 -3.24 9.09
CA THR A 166 9.76 -3.83 9.26
C THR A 166 10.52 -3.89 7.94
N ALA A 167 9.84 -4.10 6.80
CA ALA A 167 10.45 -4.12 5.46
C ALA A 167 11.13 -2.80 5.09
N PHE A 168 10.66 -1.69 5.66
CA PHE A 168 11.13 -0.34 5.32
C PHE A 168 12.21 0.15 6.27
N PHE A 169 12.17 -0.28 7.53
CA PHE A 169 12.92 0.40 8.60
C PHE A 169 13.79 -0.53 9.45
N ALA A 170 13.65 -1.85 9.37
CA ALA A 170 14.42 -2.80 10.19
C ALA A 170 15.95 -2.68 9.97
N PHE A 171 16.37 -2.24 8.78
CA PHE A 171 17.79 -2.08 8.44
C PHE A 171 18.25 -0.63 8.31
N ASP A 172 17.40 0.36 8.60
CA ASP A 172 17.77 1.77 8.52
C ASP A 172 18.53 2.18 9.81
N PRO A 173 19.83 2.53 9.74
CA PRO A 173 20.59 2.92 10.92
C PRO A 173 20.03 4.17 11.61
N ARG A 174 19.32 5.04 10.89
CA ARG A 174 18.68 6.23 11.45
C ARG A 174 17.51 5.85 12.36
N ILE A 175 16.88 4.70 12.10
CA ILE A 175 15.79 4.15 12.91
C ILE A 175 16.33 3.24 14.01
N GLN A 176 17.29 2.37 13.70
CA GLN A 176 17.86 1.43 14.68
C GLN A 176 18.58 2.13 15.84
N ASN A 177 19.09 3.35 15.62
CA ASN A 177 19.73 4.16 16.65
C ASN A 177 18.78 5.09 17.42
N LEU A 178 17.46 5.00 17.21
CA LEU A 178 16.50 5.83 17.93
C LEU A 178 16.52 5.53 19.43
N THR A 179 16.52 6.61 20.21
CA THR A 179 16.11 6.62 21.61
C THR A 179 14.60 6.86 21.70
N THR A 180 13.99 6.64 22.86
CA THR A 180 12.57 7.00 23.08
C THR A 180 12.29 8.47 22.78
N GLU A 181 13.20 9.37 23.17
CA GLU A 181 13.07 10.81 22.91
C GLU A 181 13.07 11.12 21.42
N THR A 182 14.07 10.62 20.69
CA THR A 182 14.19 10.88 19.24
C THR A 182 13.09 10.18 18.44
N ALA A 183 12.61 9.02 18.87
CA ALA A 183 11.42 8.38 18.28
C ALA A 183 10.18 9.27 18.44
N LEU A 184 9.96 9.83 19.64
CA LEU A 184 8.86 10.75 19.89
C LEU A 184 8.98 12.06 19.10
N ASP A 185 10.20 12.57 18.88
CA ASP A 185 10.41 13.76 18.05
C ASP A 185 10.00 13.51 16.59
N VAL A 186 10.43 12.37 16.02
CA VAL A 186 10.05 11.98 14.66
C VAL A 186 8.54 11.82 14.54
N LEU A 187 7.91 11.11 15.48
CA LEU A 187 6.45 10.94 15.51
C LEU A 187 5.73 12.28 15.72
N THR A 188 6.26 13.17 16.56
CA THR A 188 5.67 14.49 16.80
C THR A 188 5.63 15.34 15.53
N ALA A 189 6.66 15.25 14.69
CA ALA A 189 6.68 15.93 13.40
C ALA A 189 5.63 15.38 12.41
N GLN A 190 5.24 14.11 12.56
CA GLN A 190 4.27 13.44 11.67
C GLN A 190 2.82 13.64 12.13
N VAL A 191 2.54 13.44 13.43
CA VAL A 191 1.16 13.37 13.96
C VAL A 191 0.88 14.35 15.09
N GLY A 192 1.86 15.17 15.49
CA GLY A 192 1.76 16.08 16.62
C GLY A 192 2.05 15.43 17.97
N ARG A 193 2.42 16.25 18.96
CA ARG A 193 3.03 15.80 20.22
C ARG A 193 2.15 14.88 21.06
N HIS A 194 0.87 15.21 21.20
CA HIS A 194 -0.04 14.45 22.06
C HIS A 194 -0.29 13.06 21.49
N THR A 195 -0.69 12.99 20.22
CA THR A 195 -0.90 11.75 19.49
C THR A 195 0.36 10.89 19.47
N ALA A 196 1.53 11.48 19.20
CA ALA A 196 2.80 10.77 19.20
C ALA A 196 3.09 10.07 20.54
N LEU A 197 2.86 10.75 21.66
CA LEU A 197 3.05 10.18 22.99
C LEU A 197 2.07 9.02 23.24
N ASP A 198 0.80 9.24 22.94
CA ASP A 198 -0.26 8.27 23.21
C ASP A 198 -0.04 6.97 22.41
N VAL A 199 0.19 7.07 21.10
CA VAL A 199 0.41 5.89 20.25
C VAL A 199 1.70 5.18 20.64
N TYR A 200 2.78 5.91 20.92
CA TYR A 200 4.04 5.28 21.35
C TYR A 200 3.84 4.49 22.65
N GLN A 201 3.17 5.07 23.64
CA GLN A 201 2.91 4.40 24.92
C GLN A 201 2.03 3.16 24.78
N GLN A 202 1.01 3.21 23.92
CA GLN A 202 0.15 2.05 23.66
C GLN A 202 0.94 0.89 23.03
N HIS A 203 1.83 1.18 22.08
CA HIS A 203 2.68 0.15 21.48
C HIS A 203 3.74 -0.36 22.46
N ALA A 204 4.38 0.52 23.23
CA ALA A 204 5.33 0.13 24.27
C ALA A 204 4.70 -0.79 25.33
N ALA A 205 3.44 -0.54 25.71
CA ALA A 205 2.69 -1.38 26.65
C ALA A 205 2.39 -2.78 26.09
N ARG A 206 2.13 -2.88 24.77
CA ARG A 206 1.94 -4.17 24.07
C ARG A 206 3.26 -4.92 23.83
N LEU A 207 4.39 -4.20 23.82
CA LEU A 207 5.72 -4.70 23.49
C LEU A 207 6.74 -4.37 24.60
N PRO A 208 6.59 -4.89 25.83
CA PRO A 208 7.37 -4.45 26.99
C PRO A 208 8.88 -4.73 26.90
N GLN A 209 9.31 -5.59 25.97
CA GLN A 209 10.72 -5.94 25.75
C GLN A 209 11.28 -5.37 24.44
N ALA A 210 10.50 -4.57 23.71
CA ALA A 210 10.92 -3.98 22.45
C ALA A 210 11.85 -2.79 22.68
N THR A 211 12.82 -2.63 21.77
CA THR A 211 13.64 -1.43 21.66
C THR A 211 12.79 -0.23 21.19
N PRO A 212 13.25 1.02 21.40
CA PRO A 212 12.57 2.20 20.86
C PRO A 212 12.37 2.14 19.35
N ALA A 213 13.33 1.59 18.61
CA ALA A 213 13.23 1.36 17.18
C ALA A 213 12.07 0.41 16.82
N GLN A 214 11.95 -0.72 17.53
CA GLN A 214 10.86 -1.68 17.30
C GLN A 214 9.48 -1.09 17.67
N ILE A 215 9.39 -0.31 18.75
CA ILE A 215 8.16 0.40 19.11
C ILE A 215 7.79 1.41 18.01
N PHE A 216 8.76 2.21 17.55
CA PHE A 216 8.58 3.15 16.45
C PHE A 216 8.11 2.46 15.17
N ILE A 217 8.76 1.36 14.77
CA ILE A 217 8.35 0.58 13.59
C ILE A 217 6.94 0.03 13.75
N SER A 218 6.58 -0.46 14.94
CA SER A 218 5.21 -0.92 15.22
C SER A 218 4.17 0.19 15.08
N VAL A 219 4.48 1.41 15.52
CA VAL A 219 3.64 2.61 15.28
C VAL A 219 3.53 2.90 13.79
N GLN A 220 4.63 2.81 13.03
CA GLN A 220 4.61 3.02 11.58
C GLN A 220 3.78 1.96 10.84
N THR A 221 3.76 0.70 11.29
CA THR A 221 2.89 -0.35 10.75
C THR A 221 1.42 0.05 10.85
N ASP A 222 1.01 0.56 12.02
CA ASP A 222 -0.37 0.98 12.24
C ASP A 222 -0.70 2.22 11.39
N GLY A 223 0.07 3.28 11.56
CA GLY A 223 -0.20 4.57 10.93
C GLY A 223 -0.11 4.56 9.41
N LEU A 224 0.84 3.81 8.81
CA LEU A 224 1.04 3.81 7.36
C LEU A 224 0.12 2.81 6.63
N PHE A 225 -0.24 1.69 7.26
CA PHE A 225 -0.94 0.58 6.59
C PHE A 225 -2.25 0.17 7.26
N ARG A 226 -2.22 -0.19 8.55
CA ARG A 226 -3.36 -0.82 9.22
C ARG A 226 -4.51 0.14 9.43
N ASP A 227 -4.26 1.31 9.98
CA ASP A 227 -5.32 2.25 10.39
C ASP A 227 -6.13 2.71 9.18
N GLY A 228 -5.45 3.18 8.13
CA GLY A 228 -6.12 3.57 6.89
C GLY A 228 -6.85 2.42 6.19
N SER A 229 -6.37 1.17 6.33
CA SER A 229 -7.09 -0.01 5.81
C SER A 229 -8.38 -0.28 6.59
N LEU A 230 -8.32 -0.18 7.92
CA LEU A 230 -9.48 -0.37 8.78
C LEU A 230 -10.51 0.77 8.61
N GLU A 231 -10.07 2.02 8.47
CA GLU A 231 -10.98 3.14 8.18
C GLU A 231 -11.78 2.92 6.89
N ILE A 232 -11.13 2.43 5.82
CA ILE A 232 -11.82 2.10 4.57
C ILE A 232 -12.81 0.95 4.78
N ALA A 233 -12.39 -0.10 5.49
CA ALA A 233 -13.23 -1.27 5.76
C ALA A 233 -14.46 -0.92 6.62
N ASP A 234 -14.26 -0.12 7.67
CA ASP A 234 -15.31 0.36 8.57
C ASP A 234 -16.33 1.21 7.81
N HIS A 235 -15.87 2.17 7.01
CA HIS A 235 -16.75 3.00 6.18
C HIS A 235 -17.55 2.14 5.19
N HIS A 236 -16.89 1.23 4.49
CA HIS A 236 -17.52 0.36 3.50
C HIS A 236 -18.57 -0.58 4.12
N ALA A 237 -18.24 -1.20 5.26
CA ALA A 237 -19.14 -2.08 6.00
C ALA A 237 -20.32 -1.32 6.64
N ALA A 238 -20.08 -0.13 7.19
CA ALA A 238 -21.13 0.74 7.75
C ALA A 238 -22.16 1.17 6.68
N GLY A 239 -21.73 1.31 5.43
CA GLY A 239 -22.61 1.51 4.27
C GLY A 239 -23.44 0.28 3.85
N GLY A 240 -23.32 -0.85 4.56
CA GLY A 240 -24.05 -2.09 4.27
C GLY A 240 -23.44 -2.95 3.16
N ASN A 241 -22.21 -2.63 2.71
CA ASN A 241 -21.54 -3.35 1.63
C ASN A 241 -20.81 -4.60 2.16
N THR A 242 -20.66 -5.62 1.31
CA THR A 242 -19.92 -6.84 1.66
C THR A 242 -18.43 -6.55 1.73
N THR A 243 -17.87 -6.66 2.94
CA THR A 243 -16.48 -6.34 3.27
C THR A 243 -15.82 -7.56 3.90
N TYR A 244 -14.58 -7.85 3.54
CA TYR A 244 -13.73 -8.87 4.16
C TYR A 244 -12.42 -8.24 4.58
N VAL A 245 -12.01 -8.45 5.83
CA VAL A 245 -10.76 -7.90 6.37
C VAL A 245 -9.86 -9.03 6.85
N TYR A 246 -8.61 -9.06 6.40
CA TYR A 246 -7.61 -10.02 6.89
C TYR A 246 -6.39 -9.36 7.51
N GLN A 247 -5.73 -10.13 8.36
CA GLN A 247 -4.34 -9.92 8.73
C GLN A 247 -3.54 -11.17 8.36
N PHE A 248 -2.39 -10.99 7.72
CA PHE A 248 -1.44 -12.07 7.45
C PHE A 248 -0.37 -12.07 8.55
N ASP A 249 -0.24 -13.21 9.22
CA ASP A 249 0.47 -13.37 10.49
C ASP A 249 1.66 -14.32 10.43
N TYR A 250 1.83 -15.05 9.32
CA TYR A 250 2.94 -15.99 9.22
C TYR A 250 4.27 -15.26 9.41
N ALA A 251 5.03 -15.72 10.41
CA ALA A 251 6.41 -15.37 10.60
C ALA A 251 7.23 -16.67 10.67
N PRO A 252 8.41 -16.71 10.04
CA PRO A 252 9.28 -17.88 10.12
C PRO A 252 9.76 -18.11 11.55
N ALA A 253 9.97 -19.37 11.92
CA ALA A 253 10.47 -19.74 13.25
C ALA A 253 11.89 -19.19 13.50
N GLU A 254 12.73 -19.19 12.46
CA GLU A 254 14.02 -18.51 12.46
C GLU A 254 13.86 -17.15 11.77
N ASP A 255 13.89 -16.09 12.56
CA ASP A 255 13.78 -14.71 12.09
C ASP A 255 14.95 -13.88 12.66
N PRO A 256 16.17 -14.06 12.11
CA PRO A 256 17.38 -13.41 12.63
C PRO A 256 17.35 -11.89 12.54
N TYR A 257 16.43 -11.34 11.75
CA TYR A 257 16.28 -9.90 11.51
C TYR A 257 15.04 -9.31 12.18
N ALA A 258 14.27 -10.12 12.92
CA ALA A 258 13.01 -9.72 13.56
C ALA A 258 12.04 -9.01 12.58
N LEU A 259 11.94 -9.51 11.35
CA LEU A 259 11.06 -8.97 10.32
C LEU A 259 9.59 -9.34 10.55
N GLY A 260 9.31 -10.49 11.16
CA GLY A 260 7.98 -11.02 11.36
C GLY A 260 7.22 -11.27 10.05
N ALA A 261 5.90 -11.03 10.07
CA ALA A 261 5.06 -11.04 8.88
C ALA A 261 5.20 -9.70 8.15
N THR A 262 6.36 -9.47 7.55
CA THR A 262 6.72 -8.18 6.94
C THR A 262 5.94 -7.88 5.66
N HIS A 263 6.03 -6.65 5.16
CA HIS A 263 5.39 -6.22 3.91
C HIS A 263 5.70 -7.19 2.75
N CYS A 264 4.69 -7.54 1.94
CA CYS A 264 4.75 -8.51 0.85
C CYS A 264 4.93 -9.99 1.27
N ALA A 265 5.01 -10.31 2.56
CA ALA A 265 5.26 -11.69 3.03
C ALA A 265 4.17 -12.68 2.59
N GLU A 266 2.95 -12.21 2.30
CA GLU A 266 1.82 -13.02 1.87
C GLU A 266 1.83 -13.36 0.37
N LEU A 267 2.64 -12.67 -0.45
CA LEU A 267 2.62 -12.86 -1.90
C LEU A 267 3.04 -14.26 -2.35
N PRO A 268 4.12 -14.88 -1.80
CA PRO A 268 4.48 -16.25 -2.16
C PRO A 268 3.40 -17.27 -1.76
N PHE A 269 2.62 -16.98 -0.72
CA PHE A 269 1.49 -17.79 -0.26
C PHE A 269 0.28 -17.64 -1.20
N LEU A 270 -0.02 -16.41 -1.62
CA LEU A 270 -1.10 -16.13 -2.58
C LEU A 270 -0.86 -16.78 -3.94
N PHE A 271 0.35 -16.66 -4.48
CA PHE A 271 0.66 -17.12 -5.84
C PHE A 271 1.24 -18.54 -5.89
N ASN A 272 1.46 -19.18 -4.74
CA ASN A 272 2.14 -20.47 -4.62
C ASN A 272 3.50 -20.49 -5.34
N THR A 273 4.28 -19.43 -5.16
CA THR A 273 5.58 -19.22 -5.84
C THR A 273 6.76 -19.39 -4.89
N PHE A 274 6.66 -20.23 -3.86
CA PHE A 274 7.71 -20.41 -2.85
C PHE A 274 9.08 -20.73 -3.46
N ASP A 275 9.10 -21.55 -4.52
CA ASP A 275 10.33 -22.01 -5.16
C ASP A 275 11.08 -20.89 -5.91
N ALA A 276 10.42 -19.74 -6.17
CA ALA A 276 11.06 -18.54 -6.73
C ALA A 276 11.90 -17.77 -5.69
N TYR A 277 11.76 -18.11 -4.40
CA TYR A 277 12.38 -17.39 -3.28
C TYR A 277 13.15 -18.33 -2.32
N PRO A 278 14.03 -19.21 -2.82
CA PRO A 278 14.60 -20.32 -2.04
C PRO A 278 15.50 -19.90 -0.86
N GLY A 279 15.97 -18.64 -0.85
CA GLY A 279 16.79 -18.08 0.24
C GLY A 279 16.13 -16.90 0.95
N SER A 280 14.82 -16.69 0.79
CA SER A 280 14.17 -15.54 1.41
C SER A 280 14.07 -15.74 2.93
N PRO A 281 14.62 -14.81 3.74
CA PRO A 281 14.51 -14.87 5.19
C PRO A 281 13.06 -14.71 5.67
N VAL A 282 12.16 -14.19 4.84
CA VAL A 282 10.73 -14.02 5.15
C VAL A 282 9.95 -15.34 5.08
N LEU A 283 10.46 -16.33 4.32
CA LEU A 283 9.80 -17.63 4.17
C LEU A 283 10.40 -18.69 5.09
N ALA A 284 11.72 -18.66 5.30
CA ALA A 284 12.50 -19.71 5.99
C ALA A 284 12.23 -21.14 5.50
N GLY A 285 11.83 -21.29 4.23
CA GLY A 285 11.53 -22.57 3.58
C GLY A 285 10.07 -22.70 3.10
N ALA A 286 9.76 -23.85 2.49
CA ALA A 286 8.45 -24.13 1.86
C ALA A 286 7.93 -25.53 2.26
N GLY A 287 7.79 -25.75 3.57
CA GLY A 287 7.27 -26.99 4.13
C GLY A 287 5.77 -27.16 3.94
N ASP A 288 5.24 -28.32 4.35
CA ASP A 288 3.83 -28.68 4.18
C ASP A 288 2.88 -27.69 4.89
N ALA A 289 3.30 -27.14 6.04
CA ALA A 289 2.52 -26.13 6.77
C ALA A 289 2.38 -24.82 5.95
N GLN A 290 3.47 -24.31 5.38
CA GLN A 290 3.45 -23.10 4.56
C GLN A 290 2.61 -23.30 3.29
N ARG A 291 2.74 -24.46 2.65
CA ARG A 291 1.94 -24.80 1.46
C ARG A 291 0.46 -24.94 1.78
N THR A 292 0.12 -25.50 2.94
CA THR A 292 -1.27 -25.58 3.42
C THR A 292 -1.85 -24.21 3.69
N LEU A 293 -1.12 -23.34 4.41
CA LEU A 293 -1.50 -21.96 4.65
C LEU A 293 -1.67 -21.18 3.33
N GLY A 294 -0.73 -21.36 2.39
CA GLY A 294 -0.80 -20.74 1.07
C GLY A 294 -2.03 -21.17 0.30
N LEU A 295 -2.37 -22.46 0.32
CA LEU A 295 -3.56 -22.98 -0.31
C LEU A 295 -4.84 -22.41 0.33
N GLU A 296 -4.88 -22.27 1.65
CA GLU A 296 -6.01 -21.65 2.37
C GLU A 296 -6.19 -20.17 1.98
N PHE A 297 -5.11 -19.39 2.04
CA PHE A 297 -5.14 -17.96 1.70
C PHE A 297 -5.49 -17.74 0.23
N ALA A 298 -4.82 -18.45 -0.68
CA ALA A 298 -5.06 -18.35 -2.12
C ALA A 298 -6.48 -18.78 -2.49
N THR A 299 -7.03 -19.83 -1.86
CA THR A 299 -8.43 -20.24 -2.09
C THR A 299 -9.40 -19.15 -1.68
N ALA A 300 -9.22 -18.53 -0.50
CA ALA A 300 -10.10 -17.46 -0.04
C ALA A 300 -10.07 -16.25 -0.99
N VAL A 301 -8.88 -15.84 -1.46
CA VAL A 301 -8.74 -14.74 -2.42
C VAL A 301 -9.33 -15.11 -3.79
N ALA A 302 -9.12 -16.35 -4.26
CA ALA A 302 -9.66 -16.82 -5.54
C ALA A 302 -11.20 -16.88 -5.53
N GLU A 303 -11.80 -17.36 -4.45
CA GLU A 303 -13.25 -17.29 -4.24
C GLU A 303 -13.75 -15.84 -4.34
N PHE A 304 -13.14 -14.93 -3.58
CA PHE A 304 -13.51 -13.52 -3.60
C PHE A 304 -13.40 -12.90 -5.00
N VAL A 305 -12.29 -13.11 -5.70
CA VAL A 305 -12.08 -12.57 -7.06
C VAL A 305 -13.15 -13.09 -8.03
N THR A 306 -13.62 -14.33 -7.83
CA THR A 306 -14.60 -14.98 -8.71
C THR A 306 -16.03 -14.55 -8.40
N THR A 307 -16.44 -14.58 -7.14
CA THR A 307 -17.84 -14.43 -6.74
C THR A 307 -18.12 -13.12 -6.00
N GLY A 308 -17.11 -12.52 -5.36
CA GLY A 308 -17.26 -11.41 -4.41
C GLY A 308 -17.59 -11.88 -2.99
N THR A 309 -17.53 -13.20 -2.75
CA THR A 309 -17.80 -13.83 -1.46
C THR A 309 -16.73 -14.87 -1.14
N THR A 310 -16.69 -15.29 0.11
CA THR A 310 -15.77 -16.33 0.60
C THR A 310 -16.54 -17.37 1.42
N SER A 311 -16.31 -18.67 1.19
CA SER A 311 -17.16 -19.75 1.71
C SER A 311 -17.04 -19.96 3.23
N ASN A 312 -15.89 -19.66 3.82
CA ASN A 312 -15.56 -19.90 5.24
C ASN A 312 -15.02 -18.66 5.96
N TRP A 313 -15.44 -17.48 5.51
CA TRP A 313 -15.02 -16.22 6.10
C TRP A 313 -16.21 -15.29 6.11
N LEU A 314 -16.58 -14.87 7.32
CA LEU A 314 -17.73 -14.02 7.56
C LEU A 314 -17.42 -12.59 7.14
N PRO A 315 -18.39 -11.86 6.55
CA PRO A 315 -18.22 -10.45 6.28
C PRO A 315 -17.87 -9.66 7.54
N TYR A 316 -16.92 -8.75 7.38
CA TYR A 316 -16.46 -7.79 8.36
C TYR A 316 -17.62 -6.95 8.88
N ALA A 317 -17.58 -6.66 10.18
CA ALA A 317 -18.55 -5.82 10.86
C ALA A 317 -17.91 -5.12 12.07
N THR A 318 -16.92 -5.78 12.68
CA THR A 318 -16.06 -5.24 13.74
C THR A 318 -14.68 -5.88 13.62
N ALA A 319 -13.69 -5.32 14.33
CA ALA A 319 -12.34 -5.88 14.42
C ALA A 319 -12.29 -7.38 14.84
N ALA A 320 -13.29 -7.86 15.58
CA ALA A 320 -13.39 -9.28 15.96
C ALA A 320 -13.66 -10.22 14.77
N ARG A 321 -13.98 -9.68 13.59
CA ARG A 321 -14.19 -10.43 12.34
C ARG A 321 -13.02 -10.33 11.36
N ILE A 322 -11.87 -9.81 11.80
CA ILE A 322 -10.64 -9.89 11.01
C ILE A 322 -10.20 -11.35 10.95
N ARG A 323 -10.01 -11.88 9.73
CA ARG A 323 -9.47 -13.23 9.55
C ARG A 323 -7.95 -13.20 9.60
N HIS A 324 -7.38 -14.03 10.45
CA HIS A 324 -5.95 -14.18 10.60
C HIS A 324 -5.45 -15.37 9.77
N PHE A 325 -4.36 -15.19 9.01
CA PHE A 325 -3.69 -16.22 8.23
C PHE A 325 -2.24 -16.34 8.68
N GLY A 326 -1.88 -17.33 9.50
CA GLY A 326 -0.51 -17.49 10.00
C GLY A 326 -0.34 -18.67 10.92
#